data_AF-A0A918ERL5-F1
#
_entry.id   AF-A0A918ERL5-F1
#
_cell.length_a   1.000
_cell.length_b   1.000
_cell.length_c   1.000
_cell.angle_alpha   90.00
_cell.angle_beta   90.00
_cell.angle_gamma   90.00
#
_symmetry.space_group_name_H-M   'P 1'
#
loop_
_entity.id
_entity.type
_entity.pdbx_description
1 polymer ?
#
loop_
_entity_poly.entity_id
_entity_poly.type
_entity_poly.pdbx_seq_one_letter_code
_entity_poly.pdbx_strand_id
1 'polypeptide(L)'
;MADVRIPLGRAGRMRLRRSLDAALRGADLLDRKPRILRASHETLLRTESTARERWHRALREAETWLWRGLLLGGKEALDTLIPPGPAEVEFAWTSTMGVRHPGSASCTVPERDPAAPAPPNTSLVHTEAAYAEAVRGVAEYAAARAAARAVGPRPPARTGPAAPLDPPAGGGPGPRRSRAGTERARGRGPQALGSTGT
;
A
#
# COMPACT_ATOMS: atom_id res chain seq x y z
N MET A 1 15.30 -10.26 39.87
CA MET A 1 14.60 -9.27 40.72
C MET A 1 15.49 -8.05 40.81
N ALA A 2 15.03 -6.89 40.33
CA ALA A 2 15.87 -5.69 40.29
C ALA A 2 16.15 -5.16 41.70
N ASP A 3 17.42 -4.96 42.01
CA ASP A 3 17.92 -4.53 43.30
C ASP A 3 17.65 -3.02 43.48
N VAL A 4 16.61 -2.68 44.25
CA VAL A 4 16.20 -1.29 44.49
C VAL A 4 17.11 -0.72 45.59
N ARG A 5 18.15 0.02 45.21
CA ARG A 5 18.94 0.79 46.16
C ARG A 5 18.08 1.89 46.78
N ILE A 6 17.64 1.68 48.02
CA ILE A 6 16.83 2.63 48.80
C ILE A 6 17.75 3.78 49.25
N PRO A 7 17.57 5.01 48.75
CA PRO A 7 18.39 6.13 49.20
C PRO A 7 17.96 6.55 50.61
N LEU A 8 18.92 6.59 51.53
CA LEU A 8 18.71 7.07 52.90
C LEU A 8 18.49 8.60 52.90
N GLY A 9 17.30 9.05 53.30
CA GLY A 9 16.97 10.47 53.49
C GLY A 9 15.64 10.93 52.85
N ARG A 10 15.15 12.11 53.28
CA ARG A 10 13.86 12.71 52.82
C ARG A 10 13.87 12.97 51.30
N ALA A 11 15.00 13.44 50.76
CA ALA A 11 15.19 13.67 49.33
C ALA A 11 15.16 12.36 48.51
N GLY A 12 15.73 11.28 49.06
CA GLY A 12 15.68 9.94 48.46
C GLY A 12 14.25 9.41 48.31
N ARG A 13 13.46 9.51 49.39
CA ARG A 13 12.03 9.15 49.37
C ARG A 13 11.22 10.02 48.40
N MET A 14 11.49 11.33 48.34
CA MET A 14 10.83 12.22 47.38
C MET A 14 11.16 11.89 45.92
N ARG A 15 12.40 11.50 45.63
CA ARG A 15 12.81 11.04 44.30
C ARG A 15 12.12 9.71 43.94
N LEU A 16 12.06 8.76 44.87
CA LEU A 16 11.37 7.48 44.68
C LEU A 16 9.86 7.64 44.44
N ARG A 17 9.19 8.53 45.20
CA ARG A 17 7.78 8.86 44.97
C ARG A 17 7.56 9.45 43.59
N ARG A 18 8.40 10.41 43.18
CA ARG A 18 8.33 10.98 41.82
C ARG A 18 8.57 9.93 40.73
N SER A 19 9.52 9.00 40.91
CA SER A 19 9.75 7.94 39.92
C SER A 19 8.61 6.93 39.87
N LEU A 20 7.99 6.61 41.02
CA LEU A 20 6.81 5.74 41.07
C LEU A 20 5.62 6.41 40.38
N ASP A 21 5.35 7.68 40.69
CA ASP A 21 4.28 8.45 40.06
C ASP A 21 4.49 8.56 38.54
N ALA A 22 5.73 8.74 38.08
CA ALA A 22 6.07 8.75 36.67
C ALA A 22 5.88 7.36 36.02
N ALA A 23 6.25 6.29 36.72
CA ALA A 23 6.07 4.91 36.24
C ALA A 23 4.58 4.53 36.16
N LEU A 24 3.77 4.89 37.16
CA LEU A 24 2.33 4.66 37.16
C LEU A 24 1.64 5.44 36.04
N ARG A 25 1.95 6.74 35.89
CA ARG A 25 1.44 7.53 34.75
C ARG A 25 1.88 6.96 33.41
N GLY A 26 3.11 6.45 33.32
CA GLY A 26 3.62 5.78 32.13
C GLY A 26 2.87 4.48 31.82
N ALA A 27 2.57 3.67 32.84
CA ALA A 27 1.78 2.45 32.71
C ALA A 27 0.35 2.75 32.26
N ASP A 28 -0.31 3.76 32.86
CA ASP A 28 -1.66 4.19 32.46
C ASP A 28 -1.71 4.65 30.99
N LEU A 29 -0.69 5.40 30.54
CA LEU A 29 -0.56 5.81 29.14
C LEU A 29 -0.36 4.61 28.21
N LEU A 30 0.44 3.64 28.64
CA LEU A 30 0.69 2.40 27.89
C LEU A 30 -0.53 1.49 27.85
N ASP A 31 -1.40 1.49 28.86
CA ASP A 31 -2.66 0.73 28.85
C ASP A 31 -3.74 1.40 27.99
N ARG A 32 -3.69 2.73 27.88
CA ARG A 32 -4.63 3.49 27.03
C ARG A 32 -4.31 3.37 25.54
N LYS A 33 -3.02 3.38 25.18
CA LYS A 33 -2.55 3.27 23.78
C LYS A 33 -3.09 2.05 23.02
N PRO A 34 -3.07 0.80 23.53
CA PRO A 34 -3.56 -0.37 22.82
C PRO A 34 -5.07 -0.33 22.60
N ARG A 35 -5.85 0.27 23.53
CA ARG A 35 -7.29 0.48 23.33
C ARG A 35 -7.56 1.40 22.13
N ILE A 36 -6.81 2.51 22.04
CA ILE A 36 -6.91 3.44 20.92
C ILE A 36 -6.49 2.76 19.61
N LEU A 37 -5.34 2.06 19.60
CA LEU A 37 -4.86 1.34 18.42
C LEU A 37 -5.84 0.28 17.93
N ARG A 38 -6.46 -0.46 18.85
CA ARG A 38 -7.46 -1.47 18.52
C ARG A 38 -8.69 -0.85 17.86
N ALA A 39 -9.22 0.23 18.42
CA ALA A 39 -10.37 0.93 17.83
C ALA A 39 -10.05 1.51 16.44
N SER A 40 -8.85 2.08 16.26
CA SER A 40 -8.38 2.54 14.95
C SER A 40 -8.24 1.39 13.96
N HIS A 41 -7.63 0.27 14.37
CA HIS A 41 -7.47 -0.92 13.53
C HIS A 41 -8.82 -1.55 13.14
N GLU A 42 -9.77 -1.67 14.07
CA GLU A 42 -11.13 -2.15 13.79
C GLU A 42 -11.87 -1.23 12.80
N THR A 43 -11.60 0.07 12.84
CA THR A 43 -12.15 1.02 11.85
C THR A 43 -11.52 0.78 10.47
N LEU A 44 -10.20 0.62 10.39
CA LEU A 44 -9.51 0.31 9.13
C LEU A 44 -9.95 -1.04 8.53
N LEU A 45 -10.17 -2.06 9.35
CA LEU A 45 -10.68 -3.36 8.90
C LEU A 45 -12.10 -3.26 8.34
N ARG A 46 -12.97 -2.44 8.95
CA ARG A 46 -14.31 -2.18 8.41
C ARG A 46 -14.22 -1.48 7.06
N THR A 47 -13.39 -0.45 6.94
CA THR A 47 -13.14 0.25 5.67
C THR A 47 -12.60 -0.72 4.60
N GLU A 48 -11.66 -1.61 4.97
CA GLU A 48 -11.16 -2.65 4.06
C GLU A 48 -12.29 -3.58 3.59
N SER A 49 -13.13 -4.09 4.49
CA SER A 49 -14.20 -5.02 4.09
C SER A 49 -15.21 -4.35 3.17
N THR A 50 -15.63 -3.13 3.48
CA THR A 50 -16.57 -2.37 2.63
C THR A 50 -15.97 -2.09 1.26
N ALA A 51 -14.71 -1.66 1.19
CA ALA A 51 -14.03 -1.42 -0.08
C ALA A 51 -13.87 -2.72 -0.89
N ARG A 52 -13.55 -3.83 -0.21
CA ARG A 52 -13.46 -5.16 -0.81
C ARG A 52 -14.80 -5.58 -1.43
N GLU A 53 -15.89 -5.48 -0.69
CA GLU A 53 -17.23 -5.83 -1.15
C GLU A 53 -17.64 -4.98 -2.37
N ARG A 54 -17.39 -3.67 -2.30
CA ARG A 54 -17.64 -2.76 -3.43
C ARG A 54 -16.85 -3.15 -4.67
N TRP A 55 -15.55 -3.43 -4.53
CA TRP A 55 -14.70 -3.85 -5.64
C TRP A 55 -15.15 -5.18 -6.23
N HIS A 56 -15.43 -6.19 -5.41
CA HIS A 56 -15.90 -7.49 -5.90
C HIS A 56 -17.23 -7.36 -6.65
N ARG A 57 -18.16 -6.53 -6.16
CA ARG A 57 -19.41 -6.26 -6.85
C ARG A 57 -19.17 -5.63 -8.23
N ALA A 58 -18.33 -4.60 -8.31
CA ALA A 58 -17.99 -3.94 -9.57
C ALA A 58 -17.30 -4.92 -10.55
N LEU A 59 -16.39 -5.76 -10.05
CA LEU A 59 -15.73 -6.77 -10.88
C LEU A 59 -16.72 -7.81 -11.42
N ARG A 60 -17.66 -8.30 -10.59
CA ARG A 60 -18.70 -9.24 -11.04
C ARG A 60 -19.62 -8.64 -12.10
N GLU A 61 -19.94 -7.35 -11.96
CA GLU A 61 -20.71 -6.63 -12.97
C GLU A 61 -19.93 -6.51 -14.29
N ALA A 62 -18.64 -6.16 -14.21
CA ALA A 62 -17.76 -6.08 -15.39
C ALA A 62 -17.62 -7.44 -16.11
N GLU A 63 -17.41 -8.52 -15.36
CA GLU A 63 -17.37 -9.90 -15.88
C GLU A 63 -18.69 -10.25 -16.56
N THR A 64 -19.83 -9.90 -15.97
CA THR A 64 -21.15 -10.17 -16.54
C THR A 64 -21.34 -9.48 -17.90
N TRP A 65 -20.93 -8.21 -18.00
CA TRP A 65 -20.99 -7.47 -19.27
C TRP A 65 -20.03 -8.04 -20.31
N LEU A 66 -18.82 -8.42 -19.89
CA LEU A 66 -17.85 -9.07 -20.78
C LEU A 66 -18.41 -10.36 -21.38
N TRP A 67 -19.03 -11.21 -20.55
CA TRP A 67 -19.65 -12.45 -21.04
C TRP A 67 -20.77 -12.17 -22.05
N ARG A 68 -21.62 -11.19 -21.78
CA ARG A 68 -22.68 -10.77 -22.73
C ARG A 68 -22.09 -10.28 -24.05
N GLY A 69 -21.03 -9.48 -24.00
CA GLY A 69 -20.36 -8.97 -25.18
C GLY A 69 -19.70 -10.09 -26.00
N LEU A 70 -19.08 -11.06 -25.35
CA LEU A 70 -18.49 -12.25 -25.99
C LEU A 70 -19.54 -13.17 -26.63
N LEU A 71 -20.69 -13.35 -25.97
CA LEU A 71 -21.79 -14.14 -26.53
C LEU A 71 -22.39 -13.52 -27.80
N LEU A 72 -22.37 -12.18 -27.90
CA LEU A 72 -22.91 -11.46 -29.05
C LEU A 72 -21.89 -11.26 -30.18
N GLY A 73 -20.62 -11.02 -29.85
CA GLY A 73 -19.58 -10.63 -30.80
C GLY A 73 -18.48 -11.66 -31.04
N GLY A 74 -18.49 -12.79 -30.34
CA GLY A 74 -17.36 -13.73 -30.33
C GLY A 74 -16.13 -13.16 -29.61
N LYS A 75 -15.01 -13.87 -29.73
CA LYS A 75 -13.75 -13.49 -29.07
C LYS A 75 -13.05 -12.35 -29.81
N GLU A 76 -13.18 -12.33 -31.12
CA GLU A 76 -12.62 -11.33 -32.04
C GLU A 76 -13.13 -9.92 -31.72
N ALA A 77 -14.32 -9.81 -31.11
CA ALA A 77 -14.83 -8.54 -30.63
C ALA A 77 -13.94 -7.90 -29.53
N LEU A 78 -13.12 -8.68 -28.81
CA LEU A 78 -12.16 -8.15 -27.85
C LEU A 78 -11.00 -7.40 -28.50
N ASP A 79 -10.70 -7.64 -29.77
CA ASP A 79 -9.63 -6.93 -30.48
C ASP A 79 -9.95 -5.43 -30.62
N THR A 80 -11.22 -5.06 -30.44
CA THR A 80 -11.66 -3.66 -30.39
C THR A 80 -11.51 -3.03 -29.00
N LEU A 81 -11.26 -3.79 -27.94
CA LEU A 81 -11.18 -3.33 -26.55
C LEU A 81 -9.74 -3.04 -26.10
N ILE A 82 -8.92 -2.48 -26.99
CA ILE A 82 -7.54 -2.11 -26.65
C ILE A 82 -7.58 -0.92 -25.69
N PRO A 83 -7.05 -1.04 -24.45
CA PRO A 83 -7.02 0.07 -23.52
C PRO A 83 -6.15 1.21 -24.08
N PRO A 84 -6.60 2.47 -23.99
CA PRO A 84 -5.85 3.63 -24.49
C PRO A 84 -4.53 3.89 -23.75
N GLY A 85 -4.37 3.31 -22.55
CA GLY A 85 -3.16 3.44 -21.74
C GLY A 85 -3.31 2.81 -20.36
N PRO A 86 -2.26 2.86 -19.53
CA PRO A 86 -2.32 2.41 -18.15
C PRO A 86 -3.19 3.35 -17.30
N ALA A 87 -3.85 2.79 -16.28
CA ALA A 87 -4.48 3.60 -15.24
C ALA A 87 -3.41 4.20 -14.30
N GLU A 88 -3.58 5.46 -13.95
CA GLU A 88 -2.72 6.16 -12.99
C GLU A 88 -3.35 6.11 -11.61
N VAL A 89 -2.56 5.76 -10.60
CA VAL A 89 -3.02 5.66 -9.22
C VAL A 89 -2.13 6.50 -8.32
N GLU A 90 -2.74 7.41 -7.58
CA GLU A 90 -2.06 8.22 -6.58
C GLU A 90 -2.58 7.90 -5.19
N PHE A 91 -1.69 7.90 -4.20
CA PHE A 91 -2.02 7.62 -2.82
C PHE A 91 -1.79 8.86 -1.95
N ALA A 92 -2.85 9.31 -1.27
CA ALA A 92 -2.69 10.30 -0.22
C ALA A 92 -2.22 9.59 1.05
N TRP A 93 -1.05 9.97 1.55
CA TRP A 93 -0.45 9.33 2.73
C TRP A 93 -0.85 10.02 4.02
N THR A 94 -1.07 9.23 5.07
CA THR A 94 -1.36 9.70 6.42
C THR A 94 -0.55 8.91 7.46
N SER A 95 -0.67 9.30 8.73
CA SER A 95 -0.03 8.63 9.84
C SER A 95 -1.02 8.39 10.97
N THR A 96 -1.12 7.15 11.42
CA THR A 96 -1.87 6.79 12.62
C THR A 96 -0.88 6.36 13.69
N MET A 97 -0.83 7.09 14.80
CA MET A 97 0.00 6.75 15.97
C MET A 97 1.48 6.50 15.63
N GLY A 98 2.02 7.24 14.65
CA GLY A 98 3.40 7.15 14.19
C GLY A 98 3.65 6.14 13.07
N VAL A 99 2.64 5.39 12.63
CA VAL A 99 2.73 4.48 11.48
C VAL A 99 2.22 5.16 10.23
N ARG A 100 3.09 5.33 9.24
CA ARG A 100 2.74 5.90 7.94
C ARG A 100 2.03 4.86 7.08
N HIS A 101 0.88 5.21 6.53
CA HIS A 101 0.07 4.35 5.67
C HIS A 101 -0.74 5.17 4.66
N PRO A 102 -1.21 4.60 3.55
CA PRO A 102 -2.13 5.30 2.65
C PRO A 102 -3.46 5.58 3.37
N GLY A 103 -3.99 6.78 3.22
CA GLY A 103 -5.28 7.22 3.75
C GLY A 103 -6.39 7.18 2.72
N SER A 104 -6.07 7.49 1.46
CA SER A 104 -6.97 7.36 0.31
C SER A 104 -6.18 7.09 -0.97
N ALA A 105 -6.89 6.66 -2.01
CA ALA A 105 -6.37 6.53 -3.36
C ALA A 105 -7.25 7.29 -4.34
N SER A 106 -6.64 7.98 -5.31
CA SER A 106 -7.29 8.45 -6.53
C SER A 106 -6.79 7.60 -7.69
N CYS A 107 -7.70 7.23 -8.58
CA CYS A 107 -7.40 6.40 -9.74
C CYS A 107 -8.00 7.03 -10.98
N THR A 108 -7.14 7.38 -11.93
CA THR A 108 -7.52 7.94 -13.23
C THR A 108 -7.35 6.85 -14.26
N VAL A 109 -8.46 6.41 -14.85
CA VAL A 109 -8.47 5.45 -15.95
C VAL A 109 -8.62 6.27 -17.24
N PRO A 110 -7.67 6.19 -18.19
CA PRO A 110 -7.77 6.94 -19.43
C PRO A 110 -9.02 6.52 -20.20
N GLU A 111 -9.77 7.51 -20.70
CA GLU A 111 -10.95 7.26 -21.50
C GLU A 111 -10.56 6.90 -22.94
N ARG A 112 -11.42 6.12 -23.58
CA ARG A 112 -11.29 5.78 -25.00
C ARG A 112 -11.35 7.05 -25.84
N ASP A 113 -10.49 7.15 -26.85
CA ASP A 113 -10.55 8.23 -27.83
C ASP A 113 -11.93 8.24 -28.53
N PRO A 114 -12.69 9.35 -28.49
CA PRO A 114 -13.96 9.46 -29.20
C PRO A 114 -13.87 9.22 -30.72
N ALA A 115 -12.68 9.41 -31.31
CA ALA A 115 -12.42 9.14 -32.72
C ALA A 115 -12.13 7.66 -33.03
N ALA A 116 -11.89 6.83 -32.02
CA ALA A 116 -11.66 5.40 -32.20
C ALA A 116 -12.96 4.68 -32.62
N PRO A 117 -12.86 3.61 -33.42
CA PRO A 117 -14.02 2.79 -33.76
C PRO A 117 -14.77 2.34 -32.51
N ALA A 118 -16.10 2.48 -32.55
CA ALA A 118 -16.97 2.03 -31.48
C ALA A 118 -16.87 0.51 -31.30
N PRO A 119 -17.00 0.00 -30.06
CA PRO A 119 -17.10 -1.43 -29.84
C PRO A 119 -18.25 -2.05 -30.66
N PRO A 120 -18.11 -3.28 -31.15
CA PRO A 120 -19.04 -3.90 -32.09
C PRO A 120 -20.42 -4.21 -31.47
N ASN A 121 -20.54 -4.15 -30.15
CA ASN A 121 -21.82 -4.25 -29.46
C ASN A 121 -21.85 -3.39 -28.20
N THR A 122 -23.06 -3.04 -27.76
CA THR A 122 -23.30 -2.20 -26.57
C THR A 122 -22.85 -2.84 -25.27
N SER A 123 -22.82 -4.18 -25.20
CA SER A 123 -22.33 -4.87 -23.99
C SER A 123 -20.86 -4.58 -23.76
N LEU A 124 -20.04 -4.48 -24.82
CA LEU A 124 -18.62 -4.13 -24.68
C LEU A 124 -18.41 -2.67 -24.27
N VAL A 125 -19.30 -1.74 -24.63
CA VAL A 125 -19.29 -0.36 -24.08
C VAL A 125 -19.50 -0.40 -22.57
N HIS A 126 -20.47 -1.19 -22.10
CA HIS A 126 -20.68 -1.38 -20.66
C HIS A 126 -19.53 -2.12 -19.97
N THR A 127 -18.88 -3.04 -20.67
CA THR A 127 -17.68 -3.72 -20.18
C THR A 127 -16.56 -2.74 -19.87
N GLU A 128 -16.24 -1.80 -20.78
CA GLU A 128 -15.20 -0.78 -20.54
C GLU A 128 -15.49 0.05 -19.30
N ALA A 129 -16.71 0.61 -19.23
CA ALA A 129 -17.13 1.43 -18.09
C ALA A 129 -17.08 0.64 -16.77
N ALA A 130 -17.56 -0.60 -16.76
CA ALA A 130 -17.57 -1.44 -15.56
C ALA A 130 -16.16 -1.86 -15.12
N TYR A 131 -15.24 -2.15 -16.05
CA TYR A 131 -13.84 -2.42 -15.72
C TYR A 131 -13.12 -1.15 -15.23
N ALA A 132 -13.40 0.02 -15.79
CA ALA A 132 -12.86 1.28 -15.28
C ALA A 132 -13.29 1.51 -13.81
N GLU A 133 -14.56 1.28 -13.49
CA GLU A 133 -15.06 1.32 -12.10
C GLU A 133 -14.41 0.25 -11.20
N ALA A 134 -14.20 -0.97 -11.71
CA ALA A 134 -13.50 -2.01 -10.95
C ALA A 134 -12.03 -1.63 -10.67
N VAL A 135 -11.34 -0.99 -11.62
CA VAL A 135 -9.96 -0.50 -11.45
C VAL A 135 -9.90 0.68 -10.47
N ARG A 136 -10.90 1.57 -10.47
CA ARG A 136 -11.02 2.61 -9.43
C ARG A 136 -11.24 1.99 -8.05
N GLY A 137 -12.17 1.04 -7.95
CA GLY A 137 -12.48 0.33 -6.70
C GLY A 137 -11.33 -0.50 -6.15
N VAL A 138 -10.49 -1.11 -7.00
CA VAL A 138 -9.34 -1.89 -6.53
C VAL A 138 -8.26 -1.00 -5.91
N ALA A 139 -8.09 0.24 -6.41
CA ALA A 139 -7.16 1.20 -5.83
C ALA A 139 -7.59 1.61 -4.40
N GLU A 140 -8.89 1.89 -4.20
CA GLU A 140 -9.45 2.16 -2.88
C GLU A 140 -9.29 0.97 -1.93
N TYR A 141 -9.60 -0.24 -2.41
CA TYR A 141 -9.41 -1.47 -1.64
C TYR A 141 -7.94 -1.71 -1.27
N ALA A 142 -7.01 -1.49 -2.21
CA ALA A 142 -5.58 -1.65 -1.98
C ALA A 142 -5.07 -0.67 -0.90
N ALA A 143 -5.51 0.59 -0.94
CA ALA A 143 -5.19 1.58 0.09
C ALA A 143 -5.74 1.17 1.47
N ALA A 144 -7.03 0.80 1.54
CA ALA A 144 -7.65 0.38 2.79
C ALA A 144 -6.98 -0.86 3.39
N ARG A 145 -6.67 -1.87 2.55
CA ARG A 145 -5.96 -3.09 2.97
C ARG A 145 -4.53 -2.79 3.43
N ALA A 146 -3.81 -1.91 2.73
CA ALA A 146 -2.47 -1.51 3.13
C ALA A 146 -2.49 -0.76 4.47
N ALA A 147 -3.47 0.11 4.70
CA ALA A 147 -3.67 0.80 5.98
C ALA A 147 -3.96 -0.17 7.13
N ALA A 148 -4.91 -1.09 6.93
CA ALA A 148 -5.23 -2.11 7.94
C ALA A 148 -4.02 -2.97 8.29
N ARG A 149 -3.23 -3.41 7.30
CA ARG A 149 -1.99 -4.19 7.53
C ARG A 149 -0.89 -3.40 8.22
N ALA A 150 -0.76 -2.10 7.95
CA ALA A 150 0.27 -1.28 8.54
C ALA A 150 0.00 -0.99 10.03
N VAL A 151 -1.25 -0.69 10.38
CA VAL A 151 -1.66 -0.34 11.76
C VAL A 151 -1.98 -1.57 12.59
N GLY A 152 -2.40 -2.66 11.95
CA GLY A 152 -2.65 -3.94 12.60
C GLY A 152 -1.42 -4.45 13.36
N PRO A 153 -1.63 -5.38 14.31
CA PRO A 153 -0.52 -5.96 15.05
C PRO A 153 0.50 -6.50 14.06
N ARG A 154 1.76 -6.01 14.17
CA ARG A 154 2.84 -6.59 13.39
C ARG A 154 2.84 -8.08 13.71
N PRO A 155 2.69 -8.97 12.71
CA PRO A 155 2.73 -10.40 12.97
C PRO A 155 4.01 -10.68 13.76
N PRO A 156 3.95 -11.57 14.77
CA PRO A 156 5.14 -11.91 15.54
C PRO A 156 6.26 -12.20 14.54
N ALA A 157 7.43 -11.60 14.78
CA ALA A 157 8.61 -11.92 13.99
C ALA A 157 8.66 -13.44 13.90
N ARG A 158 8.80 -13.98 12.69
CA ARG A 158 8.91 -15.42 12.48
C ARG A 158 10.29 -15.84 13.02
N THR A 159 10.45 -15.80 14.34
CA THR A 159 11.54 -16.38 15.13
C THR A 159 11.17 -17.82 15.42
N GLY A 160 11.01 -18.60 14.35
CA GLY A 160 11.34 -20.01 14.40
C GLY A 160 12.73 -20.15 13.79
N PRO A 161 13.56 -21.12 14.22
CA PRO A 161 14.80 -21.41 13.51
C PRO A 161 14.46 -21.60 12.03
N ALA A 162 15.20 -20.94 11.15
CA ALA A 162 15.10 -21.16 9.72
C ALA A 162 15.16 -22.67 9.50
N ALA A 163 14.05 -23.27 9.06
CA ALA A 163 14.06 -24.65 8.62
C ALA A 163 15.15 -24.74 7.56
N PRO A 164 16.09 -25.70 7.65
CA PRO A 164 17.14 -25.83 6.67
C PRO A 164 16.46 -26.00 5.30
N LEU A 165 16.76 -25.07 4.40
CA LEU A 165 16.48 -25.25 2.98
C LEU A 165 17.27 -26.48 2.56
N ASP A 166 16.58 -27.59 2.32
CA ASP A 166 17.16 -28.72 1.60
C ASP A 166 17.70 -28.18 0.27
N PRO A 167 18.99 -28.38 -0.04
CA PRO A 167 19.53 -27.96 -1.31
C PRO A 167 18.85 -28.77 -2.43
N PRO A 168 18.45 -28.15 -3.55
CA PRO A 168 17.97 -28.90 -4.68
C PRO A 168 19.11 -29.79 -5.21
N ALA A 169 18.88 -31.10 -5.18
CA ALA A 169 19.70 -32.06 -5.91
C ALA A 169 19.51 -31.80 -7.40
N GLY A 170 20.58 -31.36 -8.09
CA GLY A 170 20.52 -31.14 -9.53
C GLY A 170 21.59 -30.17 -10.01
N GLY A 171 22.79 -30.68 -10.22
CA GLY A 171 23.85 -29.96 -10.93
C GLY A 171 23.49 -29.75 -12.40
N GLY A 172 23.73 -28.53 -12.87
CA GLY A 172 23.71 -28.14 -14.28
C GLY A 172 24.50 -26.85 -14.47
N PRO A 173 25.40 -26.76 -15.46
CA PRO A 173 26.43 -25.72 -15.51
C PRO A 173 25.83 -24.34 -15.85
N GLY A 174 26.27 -23.33 -15.10
CA GLY A 174 25.74 -21.97 -15.18
C GLY A 174 26.18 -21.19 -16.43
N PRO A 175 25.41 -20.17 -16.85
CA PRO A 175 25.88 -19.19 -17.82
C PRO A 175 26.72 -18.10 -17.13
N ARG A 176 27.83 -17.77 -17.80
CA ARG A 176 28.83 -16.77 -17.44
C ARG A 176 28.20 -15.39 -17.23
N ARG A 177 28.45 -14.78 -16.08
CA ARG A 177 28.19 -13.35 -15.80
C ARG A 177 29.18 -12.51 -16.60
N SER A 178 28.69 -11.73 -17.56
CA SER A 178 29.43 -10.60 -18.11
C SER A 178 29.26 -9.39 -17.18
N ARG A 179 30.36 -8.98 -16.56
CA ARG A 179 30.51 -7.70 -15.86
C ARG A 179 30.73 -6.63 -16.93
N ALA A 180 29.84 -5.65 -17.00
CA ALA A 180 30.17 -4.32 -17.50
C ALA A 180 29.53 -3.31 -16.54
N GLY A 181 30.35 -2.78 -15.64
CA GLY A 181 30.03 -1.59 -14.88
C GLY A 181 30.45 -0.36 -15.65
N THR A 182 29.65 0.70 -15.58
CA THR A 182 30.14 2.08 -15.63
C THR A 182 29.22 2.94 -14.78
N GLU A 183 29.67 3.13 -13.55
CA GLU A 183 29.29 4.18 -12.64
C GLU A 183 29.91 5.49 -13.14
N ARG A 184 29.12 6.52 -13.41
CA ARG A 184 29.60 7.91 -13.53
C ARG A 184 28.69 8.83 -12.74
N ALA A 185 29.21 9.25 -11.60
CA ALA A 185 28.78 10.43 -10.88
C ALA A 185 29.87 11.52 -10.99
N ARG A 186 29.40 12.78 -11.01
CA ARG A 186 30.07 14.06 -10.64
C ARG A 186 30.51 15.02 -11.74
N GLY A 187 30.12 16.27 -11.50
CA GLY A 187 30.54 17.54 -12.10
C GLY A 187 29.36 18.51 -12.04
N ARG A 188 29.02 19.13 -10.90
CA ARG A 188 29.59 20.37 -10.31
C ARG A 188 29.98 21.39 -11.40
N GLY A 189 29.18 22.46 -11.49
CA GLY A 189 29.19 23.48 -12.55
C GLY A 189 30.34 24.49 -12.51
N PRO A 190 30.16 25.63 -13.18
CA PRO A 190 30.38 26.90 -12.48
C PRO A 190 29.32 27.99 -12.79
N GLN A 191 29.14 28.90 -11.83
CA GLN A 191 28.70 30.30 -12.01
C GLN A 191 29.84 31.06 -12.76
N ALA A 192 29.75 32.25 -13.37
CA ALA A 192 28.88 33.42 -13.37
C ALA A 192 29.30 34.31 -14.57
N LEU A 193 28.70 35.51 -14.66
CA LEU A 193 28.99 36.70 -15.50
C LEU A 193 28.16 36.71 -16.81
N GLY A 194 27.30 37.68 -17.14
CA GLY A 194 27.08 39.05 -16.65
C GLY A 194 27.36 40.06 -17.79
N SER A 195 26.31 40.61 -18.41
CA SER A 195 26.25 41.94 -19.11
C SER A 195 24.91 42.04 -19.88
N THR A 196 23.92 42.89 -19.52
CA THR A 196 23.74 44.34 -19.78
C THR A 196 23.69 44.80 -21.24
N GLY A 197 22.60 45.49 -21.59
CA GLY A 197 22.44 46.41 -22.74
C GLY A 197 21.95 45.73 -24.02
N THR A 198 20.93 46.17 -24.75
CA THR A 198 20.15 47.42 -24.79
C THR A 198 18.78 47.11 -25.39
#